data_AF-A0A2I0ND82-F1
#
_entry.id   AF-A0A2I0ND82-F1
#
_cell.length_a   1.000
_cell.length_b   1.000
_cell.length_c   1.000
_cell.angle_alpha   90.00
_cell.angle_beta   90.00
_cell.angle_gamma   90.00
#
_symmetry.space_group_name_H-M   'P 1'
#
loop_
_entity.id
_entity.type
_entity.pdbx_description
1 polymer ?
#
loop_
_entity_poly.entity_id
_entity_poly.type
_entity_poly.pdbx_seq_one_letter_code
_entity_poly.pdbx_strand_id
1 'polypeptide(L)'
;MKLLLLFYSLIFWQSDFYCQVLQKSYPDTVLYCEEQMVLSDNSLVPYYDEKILRNIESMMQGPDVASVFYFYYDYSGLSRTDAGRVRLYPLLQAAYGKNRQNIEANLVGVPFRDKTVPFNKQNGAAAALKLVFDDLEILLAHRPELEKYVTELQTYNYRRIAGLGLLSAHSFGIAIDLSPSLGHYWRWDKNWREKILPDYPREIIQIFETHGFIWGGRWEHYDTMHFEYRPEFLELLKH
;
A
#
# COMPACT_ATOMS: atom_id res chain seq x y z
N MET A 1 20.59 10.21 -31.70
CA MET A 1 20.84 11.16 -30.58
C MET A 1 19.59 11.93 -30.16
N LYS A 2 18.87 12.65 -31.04
CA LYS A 2 17.64 13.39 -30.67
C LYS A 2 16.49 12.53 -30.11
N LEU A 3 16.27 11.34 -30.66
CA LEU A 3 15.22 10.43 -30.19
C LEU A 3 15.53 9.88 -28.78
N LEU A 4 16.78 9.50 -28.51
CA LEU A 4 17.22 9.03 -27.19
C LEU A 4 17.04 10.12 -26.13
N LEU A 5 17.40 11.36 -26.45
CA LEU A 5 17.23 12.51 -25.55
C LEU A 5 15.75 12.79 -25.22
N LEU A 6 14.85 12.62 -26.18
CA LEU A 6 13.40 12.76 -25.96
C LEU A 6 12.85 11.67 -25.05
N PHE A 7 13.23 10.41 -25.25
CA PHE A 7 12.83 9.30 -24.38
C PHE A 7 13.35 9.46 -22.95
N TYR A 8 14.61 9.85 -22.79
CA TYR A 8 15.18 10.15 -21.47
C TYR A 8 14.44 11.31 -20.80
N SER A 9 14.16 12.41 -21.53
CA SER A 9 13.44 13.56 -20.97
C SER A 9 12.02 13.20 -20.49
N LEU A 10 11.33 12.30 -21.18
CA LEU A 10 9.98 11.86 -20.79
C LEU A 10 10.01 10.99 -19.52
N ILE A 11 10.96 10.05 -19.45
CA ILE A 11 11.14 9.16 -18.30
C ILE A 11 11.50 9.98 -17.06
N PHE A 12 12.41 10.95 -17.19
CA PHE A 12 12.78 11.86 -16.10
C PHE A 12 11.61 12.73 -15.64
N TRP A 13 10.81 13.28 -16.56
CA TRP A 13 9.63 14.08 -16.21
C TRP A 13 8.57 13.27 -15.46
N GLN A 14 8.25 12.07 -15.96
CA GLN A 14 7.26 11.19 -15.32
C GLN A 14 7.73 10.73 -13.93
N SER A 15 9.03 10.48 -13.81
CA SER A 15 9.71 10.12 -12.57
C SER A 15 9.69 11.24 -11.53
N ASP A 16 9.94 12.48 -11.94
CA ASP A 16 9.83 13.67 -11.08
C ASP A 16 8.38 13.86 -10.60
N PHE A 17 7.41 13.72 -11.51
CA PHE A 17 5.98 13.73 -11.14
C PHE A 17 5.65 12.67 -10.06
N TYR A 18 6.13 11.44 -10.21
CA TYR A 18 5.92 10.40 -9.19
C TYR A 18 6.59 10.72 -7.86
N CYS A 19 7.77 11.35 -7.87
CA CYS A 19 8.37 11.85 -6.64
C CYS A 19 7.48 12.91 -5.99
N GLN A 20 6.91 13.84 -6.75
CA GLN A 20 6.01 14.88 -6.22
C GLN A 20 4.72 14.28 -5.65
N VAL A 21 4.16 13.23 -6.25
CA VAL A 21 3.04 12.47 -5.67
C VAL A 21 3.43 11.88 -4.32
N LEU A 22 4.60 11.25 -4.22
CA LEU A 22 5.12 10.73 -2.95
C LEU A 22 5.38 11.88 -1.95
N GLN A 23 5.88 13.02 -2.39
CA GLN A 23 6.13 14.18 -1.54
C GLN A 23 4.85 14.73 -0.92
N LYS A 24 3.78 14.85 -1.69
CA LYS A 24 2.48 15.27 -1.16
C LYS A 24 1.86 14.25 -0.21
N SER A 25 2.15 12.97 -0.44
CA SER A 25 1.62 11.86 0.38
C SER A 25 2.39 11.67 1.69
N TYR A 26 3.66 12.06 1.72
CA TYR A 26 4.57 11.91 2.85
C TYR A 26 5.38 13.20 3.10
N PRO A 27 4.73 14.34 3.38
CA PRO A 27 5.34 15.67 3.33
C PRO A 27 6.49 15.87 4.33
N ASP A 28 6.44 15.20 5.48
CA ASP A 28 7.51 15.26 6.49
C ASP A 28 8.61 14.21 6.26
N THR A 29 8.40 13.28 5.33
CA THR A 29 9.34 12.18 5.05
C THR A 29 10.11 12.40 3.75
N VAL A 30 9.46 12.87 2.69
CA VAL A 30 10.08 13.16 1.40
C VAL A 30 10.40 14.65 1.35
N LEU A 31 11.66 15.01 1.60
CA LEU A 31 12.06 16.41 1.73
C LEU A 31 12.19 17.09 0.37
N TYR A 32 12.81 16.41 -0.59
CA TYR A 32 13.15 16.99 -1.89
C TYR A 32 12.96 15.98 -3.02
N CYS A 33 12.51 16.51 -4.16
CA CYS A 33 12.52 15.87 -5.46
C CYS A 33 13.47 16.66 -6.37
N GLU A 34 14.76 16.32 -6.33
CA GLU A 34 15.79 16.94 -7.18
C GLU A 34 16.28 15.92 -8.23
N GLU A 35 17.58 15.59 -8.25
CA GLU A 35 18.12 14.51 -9.10
C GLU A 35 17.66 13.12 -8.64
N GLN A 36 17.34 12.99 -7.35
CA GLN A 36 16.82 11.80 -6.69
C GLN A 36 15.80 12.22 -5.63
N MET A 37 15.01 11.26 -5.15
CA MET A 37 14.13 11.50 -4.01
C MET A 37 14.96 11.46 -2.73
N VAL A 38 14.94 12.56 -1.97
CA VAL A 38 15.68 12.70 -0.71
C VAL A 38 14.72 12.54 0.47
N LEU A 39 15.02 11.59 1.34
CA LEU A 39 14.22 11.31 2.54
C LEU A 39 14.73 12.06 3.77
N SER A 40 13.88 12.20 4.79
CA SER A 40 14.17 12.91 6.04
C SER A 40 15.31 12.31 6.87
N ASP A 41 15.72 11.08 6.55
CA ASP A 41 16.87 10.41 7.15
C ASP A 41 18.13 10.45 6.28
N ASN A 42 18.13 11.29 5.23
CA ASN A 42 19.15 11.44 4.19
C ASN A 42 19.31 10.22 3.26
N SER A 43 18.41 9.24 3.30
CA SER A 43 18.38 8.19 2.29
C SER A 43 18.01 8.78 0.93
N LEU A 44 18.69 8.29 -0.10
CA LEU A 44 18.44 8.67 -1.49
C LEU A 44 17.77 7.51 -2.22
N VAL A 45 16.68 7.80 -2.94
CA VAL A 45 15.99 6.81 -3.77
C VAL A 45 16.04 7.28 -5.21
N PRO A 46 16.61 6.48 -6.14
CA PRO A 46 16.65 6.83 -7.54
C PRO A 46 15.23 6.91 -8.10
N TYR A 47 15.00 7.79 -9.08
CA TYR A 47 13.69 7.79 -9.70
C TYR A 47 13.49 6.65 -10.68
N TYR A 48 14.53 6.42 -11.49
CA TYR A 48 14.55 5.40 -12.52
C TYR A 48 15.95 4.80 -12.61
N ASP A 49 16.07 3.49 -12.38
CA ASP A 49 17.26 2.70 -12.67
C ASP A 49 16.98 1.81 -13.90
N GLU A 50 17.75 2.02 -14.97
CA GLU A 50 17.65 1.26 -16.21
C GLU A 50 18.02 -0.23 -16.05
N LYS A 51 18.71 -0.59 -14.96
CA LYS A 51 19.07 -1.98 -14.65
C LYS A 51 17.90 -2.76 -14.07
N ILE A 52 16.87 -2.09 -13.56
CA ILE A 52 15.67 -2.75 -13.04
C ILE A 52 14.84 -3.25 -14.22
N LEU A 53 14.65 -4.57 -14.29
CA LEU A 53 13.71 -5.15 -15.23
C LEU A 53 12.29 -4.80 -14.79
N ARG A 54 11.47 -4.29 -15.71
CA ARG A 54 10.10 -3.85 -15.42
C ARG A 54 9.10 -5.02 -15.36
N ASN A 55 9.43 -6.00 -14.52
CA ASN A 55 8.57 -7.09 -14.09
C ASN A 55 8.47 -7.09 -12.56
N ILE A 56 7.44 -7.73 -12.02
CA ILE A 56 7.14 -7.67 -10.58
C ILE A 56 8.29 -8.23 -9.72
N GLU A 57 8.94 -9.31 -10.15
CA GLU A 57 9.98 -9.99 -9.39
C GLU A 57 11.21 -9.11 -9.18
N SER A 58 11.69 -8.46 -10.25
CA SER A 58 12.85 -7.56 -10.19
C SER A 58 12.53 -6.28 -9.43
N MET A 59 11.36 -5.68 -9.66
CA MET A 59 10.94 -4.46 -8.96
C MET A 59 10.72 -4.70 -7.46
N MET A 60 10.27 -5.88 -7.04
CA MET A 60 10.12 -6.18 -5.61
C MET A 60 11.47 -6.34 -4.87
N GLN A 61 12.56 -6.65 -5.56
CA GLN A 61 13.88 -6.86 -4.93
C GLN A 61 14.67 -5.56 -4.74
N GLY A 62 14.56 -4.62 -5.67
CA GLY A 62 15.27 -3.35 -5.62
C GLY A 62 14.53 -2.27 -6.39
N PRO A 63 13.41 -1.75 -5.85
CA PRO A 63 12.61 -0.75 -6.55
C PRO A 63 13.22 0.65 -6.53
N ASP A 64 12.88 1.40 -7.57
CA ASP A 64 13.01 2.85 -7.68
C ASP A 64 11.62 3.52 -7.60
N VAL A 65 11.55 4.85 -7.69
CA VAL A 65 10.27 5.58 -7.65
C VAL A 65 9.32 5.12 -8.77
N ALA A 66 9.82 4.97 -9.99
CA ALA A 66 9.01 4.52 -11.12
C ALA A 66 8.41 3.12 -10.91
N SER A 67 9.08 2.25 -10.17
CA SER A 67 8.61 0.89 -9.89
C SER A 67 7.33 0.87 -9.04
N VAL A 68 7.11 1.87 -8.18
CA VAL A 68 5.90 1.95 -7.33
C VAL A 68 4.64 2.11 -8.16
N PHE A 69 4.73 2.90 -9.23
CA PHE A 69 3.61 3.30 -10.08
C PHE A 69 3.59 2.58 -11.44
N TYR A 70 4.46 1.58 -11.63
CA TYR A 70 4.58 0.86 -12.89
C TYR A 70 3.27 0.16 -13.31
N PHE A 71 2.58 -0.45 -12.34
CA PHE A 71 1.26 -1.03 -12.55
C PHE A 71 0.17 -0.02 -12.17
N TYR A 72 -0.81 0.14 -13.04
CA TYR A 72 -1.99 0.96 -12.77
C TYR A 72 -2.89 0.28 -11.73
N TYR A 73 -3.23 1.00 -10.65
CA TYR A 73 -4.18 0.53 -9.64
C TYR A 73 -5.61 0.81 -10.11
N ASP A 74 -6.31 -0.23 -10.56
CA ASP A 74 -7.63 -0.10 -11.15
C ASP A 74 -8.75 -0.10 -10.10
N TYR A 75 -9.17 1.10 -9.67
CA TYR A 75 -10.29 1.31 -8.74
C TYR A 75 -11.65 0.79 -9.24
N SER A 76 -11.81 0.55 -10.56
CA SER A 76 -13.06 0.01 -11.11
C SER A 76 -13.25 -1.48 -10.80
N GLY A 77 -12.14 -2.22 -10.66
CA GLY A 77 -12.13 -3.66 -10.40
C GLY A 77 -12.28 -4.52 -11.65
N LEU A 78 -12.16 -3.93 -12.84
CA LEU A 78 -12.25 -4.64 -14.11
C LEU A 78 -10.98 -5.43 -14.42
N SER A 79 -9.84 -5.00 -13.88
CA SER A 79 -8.55 -5.65 -14.05
C SER A 79 -7.83 -5.85 -12.73
N ARG A 80 -7.09 -6.96 -12.63
CA ARG A 80 -6.16 -7.22 -11.52
C ARG A 80 -4.74 -6.98 -12.01
N THR A 81 -3.99 -6.16 -11.27
CA THR A 81 -2.59 -5.82 -11.55
C THR A 81 -1.83 -5.83 -10.23
N ASP A 82 -0.52 -6.03 -10.22
CA ASP A 82 0.27 -5.97 -8.97
C ASP A 82 0.58 -4.53 -8.48
N ALA A 83 -0.29 -3.57 -8.81
CA ALA A 83 -0.17 -2.19 -8.36
C ALA A 83 -0.17 -2.09 -6.83
N GLY A 84 0.87 -1.46 -6.28
CA GLY A 84 1.08 -1.36 -4.84
C GLY A 84 1.83 -2.54 -4.21
N ARG A 85 2.05 -3.67 -4.89
CA ARG A 85 2.88 -4.75 -4.30
C ARG A 85 4.36 -4.38 -4.21
N VAL A 86 4.82 -3.49 -5.08
CA VAL A 86 6.17 -2.90 -5.02
C VAL A 86 6.19 -1.79 -3.96
N ARG A 87 7.20 -1.82 -3.09
CA ARG A 87 7.34 -0.91 -1.94
C ARG A 87 8.76 -0.37 -1.85
N LEU A 88 8.88 0.93 -1.66
CA LEU A 88 10.15 1.58 -1.34
C LEU A 88 10.43 1.43 0.16
N TYR A 89 11.22 0.41 0.54
CA TYR A 89 11.56 0.21 1.96
C TYR A 89 12.29 1.39 2.61
N PRO A 90 13.19 2.12 1.94
CA PRO A 90 13.75 3.35 2.51
C PRO A 90 12.66 4.36 2.91
N LEU A 91 11.65 4.55 2.05
CA LEU A 91 10.51 5.43 2.33
C LEU A 91 9.70 4.92 3.54
N LEU A 92 9.32 3.63 3.54
CA LEU A 92 8.54 3.07 4.66
C LEU A 92 9.30 3.12 5.99
N GLN A 93 10.60 2.88 5.97
CA GLN A 93 11.45 2.94 7.16
C GLN A 93 11.59 4.37 7.69
N ALA A 94 11.75 5.36 6.81
CA ALA A 94 11.78 6.77 7.19
C ALA A 94 10.40 7.25 7.70
N ALA A 95 9.31 6.84 7.05
CA ALA A 95 7.95 7.25 7.36
C ALA A 95 7.40 6.62 8.66
N TYR A 96 7.66 5.33 8.88
CA TYR A 96 6.94 4.54 9.88
C TYR A 96 7.84 3.92 10.95
N GLY A 97 9.15 3.86 10.71
CA GLY A 97 10.17 3.37 11.65
C GLY A 97 11.14 2.36 11.02
N LYS A 98 12.43 2.49 11.34
CA LYS A 98 13.51 1.70 10.72
C LYS A 98 13.64 0.28 11.25
N ASN A 99 13.19 0.05 12.48
CA ASN A 99 13.28 -1.23 13.17
C ASN A 99 12.06 -1.43 14.09
N ARG A 100 11.94 -2.62 14.65
CA ARG A 100 10.83 -3.00 15.54
C ARG A 100 10.55 -1.96 16.63
N GLN A 101 11.59 -1.51 17.34
CA GLN A 101 11.45 -0.56 18.44
C GLN A 101 10.90 0.79 17.96
N ASN A 102 11.42 1.32 16.85
CA ASN A 102 10.92 2.59 16.30
C ASN A 102 9.47 2.47 15.82
N ILE A 103 9.12 1.34 15.20
CA ILE A 103 7.75 1.11 14.73
C ILE A 103 6.79 0.99 15.91
N GLU A 104 7.11 0.16 16.92
CA GLU A 104 6.27 -0.03 18.10
C GLU A 104 6.05 1.29 18.86
N ALA A 105 7.05 2.18 18.90
CA ALA A 105 6.91 3.52 19.49
C ALA A 105 5.95 4.46 18.73
N ASN A 106 5.70 4.17 17.45
CA ASN A 106 4.78 4.91 16.60
C ASN A 106 3.35 4.33 16.60
N LEU A 107 3.13 3.14 17.18
CA LEU A 107 1.79 2.54 17.21
C LEU A 107 0.89 3.24 18.25
N VAL A 108 -0.36 3.45 17.85
CA VAL A 108 -1.46 3.90 18.71
C VAL A 108 -2.64 2.94 18.57
N GLY A 109 -3.48 2.88 19.60
CA GLY A 109 -4.72 2.10 19.54
C GLY A 109 -5.78 2.86 18.74
N VAL A 110 -6.37 2.21 17.74
CA VAL A 110 -7.54 2.70 16.99
C VAL A 110 -8.76 1.87 17.42
N PRO A 111 -9.77 2.47 18.06
CA PRO A 111 -10.94 1.75 18.54
C PRO A 111 -11.90 1.40 17.40
N PHE A 112 -12.50 0.21 17.46
CA PHE A 112 -13.61 -0.23 16.61
C PHE A 112 -14.48 -1.18 17.41
N ARG A 113 -15.73 -0.79 17.68
CA ARG A 113 -16.66 -1.55 18.53
C ARG A 113 -16.05 -1.89 19.89
N ASP A 114 -16.04 -3.17 20.26
CA ASP A 114 -15.44 -3.72 21.49
C ASP A 114 -13.91 -3.94 21.38
N LYS A 115 -13.30 -3.57 20.25
CA LYS A 115 -11.89 -3.81 19.96
C LYS A 115 -11.09 -2.52 19.90
N THR A 116 -9.78 -2.66 20.09
CA THR A 116 -8.81 -1.60 19.81
C THR A 116 -7.62 -2.25 19.13
N VAL A 117 -7.30 -1.81 17.92
CA VAL A 117 -6.23 -2.39 17.10
C VAL A 117 -5.03 -1.43 17.03
N PRO A 118 -3.79 -1.93 17.12
CA PRO A 118 -2.60 -1.09 16.98
C PRO A 118 -2.39 -0.68 15.51
N PHE A 119 -2.13 0.61 15.27
CA PHE A 119 -1.84 1.15 13.94
C PHE A 119 -0.86 2.33 14.04
N ASN A 120 -0.10 2.61 12.98
CA ASN A 120 0.95 3.61 13.01
C ASN A 120 0.39 5.04 12.98
N LYS A 121 0.80 5.91 13.91
CA LYS A 121 0.32 7.31 13.94
C LYS A 121 0.97 8.23 12.91
N GLN A 122 2.13 7.84 12.38
CA GLN A 122 2.88 8.68 11.45
C GLN A 122 2.19 8.75 10.09
N ASN A 123 2.39 9.87 9.38
CA ASN A 123 1.87 10.12 8.04
C ASN A 123 0.34 9.85 7.91
N GLY A 124 -0.43 10.06 8.98
CA GLY A 124 -1.89 9.96 8.95
C GLY A 124 -2.48 8.55 8.95
N ALA A 125 -1.67 7.49 9.00
CA ALA A 125 -2.16 6.12 8.82
C ALA A 125 -3.23 5.71 9.86
N ALA A 126 -3.00 5.93 11.16
CA ALA A 126 -3.98 5.63 12.21
C ALA A 126 -5.22 6.54 12.14
N ALA A 127 -5.05 7.79 11.72
CA ALA A 127 -6.17 8.70 11.53
C ALA A 127 -7.07 8.24 10.37
N ALA A 128 -6.47 7.79 9.26
CA ALA A 128 -7.19 7.21 8.13
C ALA A 128 -7.95 5.94 8.53
N LEU A 129 -7.32 5.03 9.29
CA LEU A 129 -8.02 3.83 9.78
C LEU A 129 -9.20 4.18 10.69
N LYS A 130 -9.08 5.24 11.50
CA LYS A 130 -10.20 5.71 12.33
C LYS A 130 -11.38 6.17 11.45
N LEU A 131 -11.13 6.92 10.39
CA LEU A 131 -12.18 7.36 9.46
C LEU A 131 -12.85 6.18 8.75
N VAL A 132 -12.06 5.18 8.34
CA VAL A 132 -12.59 3.92 7.81
C VAL A 132 -13.54 3.24 8.81
N PHE A 133 -13.14 3.14 10.08
CA PHE A 133 -13.97 2.55 11.13
C PHE A 133 -15.26 3.34 11.38
N ASP A 134 -15.20 4.68 11.37
CA ASP A 134 -16.39 5.53 11.51
C ASP A 134 -17.37 5.27 10.34
N ASP A 135 -16.89 5.18 9.10
CA ASP A 135 -17.71 4.91 7.91
C ASP A 135 -18.24 3.47 7.88
N LEU A 136 -17.47 2.50 8.37
CA LEU A 136 -17.92 1.11 8.50
C LEU A 136 -19.07 0.99 9.51
N GLU A 137 -19.05 1.71 10.63
CA GLU A 137 -20.19 1.72 11.56
C GLU A 137 -21.47 2.20 10.88
N ILE A 138 -21.38 3.25 10.07
CA ILE A 138 -22.52 3.75 9.28
C ILE A 138 -22.98 2.69 8.28
N LEU A 139 -22.07 2.06 7.54
CA LEU A 139 -22.40 1.02 6.57
C LEU A 139 -23.10 -0.16 7.25
N LEU A 140 -22.56 -0.66 8.36
CA LEU A 140 -23.06 -1.85 9.04
C LEU A 140 -24.41 -1.64 9.72
N ALA A 141 -24.71 -0.40 10.15
CA ALA A 141 -26.06 -0.04 10.60
C ALA A 141 -27.12 -0.20 9.50
N HIS A 142 -26.74 0.02 8.23
CA HIS A 142 -27.65 -0.10 7.08
C HIS A 142 -27.58 -1.48 6.39
N ARG A 143 -26.45 -2.18 6.51
CA ARG A 143 -26.14 -3.46 5.84
C ARG A 143 -25.56 -4.46 6.85
N PRO A 144 -26.33 -4.91 7.85
CA PRO A 144 -25.83 -5.77 8.93
C PRO A 144 -25.32 -7.14 8.44
N GLU A 145 -25.72 -7.59 7.25
CA GLU A 145 -25.19 -8.84 6.67
C GLU A 145 -23.70 -8.76 6.30
N LEU A 146 -23.14 -7.55 6.22
CA LEU A 146 -21.72 -7.32 5.95
C LEU A 146 -20.83 -7.44 7.20
N GLU A 147 -21.41 -7.53 8.39
CA GLU A 147 -20.65 -7.60 9.65
C GLU A 147 -19.63 -8.74 9.67
N LYS A 148 -19.96 -9.88 9.07
CA LYS A 148 -19.07 -11.05 8.98
C LYS A 148 -17.70 -10.74 8.37
N TYR A 149 -17.61 -9.71 7.52
CA TYR A 149 -16.35 -9.32 6.87
C TYR A 149 -15.43 -8.52 7.79
N VAL A 150 -15.94 -7.90 8.86
CA VAL A 150 -15.17 -7.05 9.77
C VAL A 150 -15.10 -7.60 11.19
N THR A 151 -15.53 -8.84 11.40
CA THR A 151 -15.56 -9.47 12.72
C THR A 151 -14.15 -9.71 13.26
N GLU A 152 -13.23 -10.27 12.48
CA GLU A 152 -11.85 -10.50 12.92
C GLU A 152 -10.92 -9.45 12.28
N LEU A 153 -10.08 -8.79 13.09
CA LEU A 153 -9.16 -7.76 12.62
C LEU A 153 -7.74 -8.15 12.98
N GLN A 154 -6.84 -8.19 12.00
CA GLN A 154 -5.41 -8.42 12.23
C GLN A 154 -4.59 -7.25 11.67
N THR A 155 -3.98 -6.45 12.55
CA THR A 155 -3.17 -5.30 12.16
C THR A 155 -1.66 -5.56 12.36
N TYR A 156 -1.05 -5.00 13.40
CA TYR A 156 0.39 -5.07 13.59
C TYR A 156 0.88 -6.50 13.85
N ASN A 157 1.83 -6.94 13.02
CA ASN A 157 2.57 -8.18 13.21
C ASN A 157 3.97 -8.01 12.63
N TYR A 158 4.99 -7.99 13.49
CA TYR A 158 6.39 -7.83 13.07
C TYR A 158 6.94 -9.14 12.48
N ARG A 159 6.89 -9.26 11.15
CA ARG A 159 7.24 -10.46 10.39
C ARG A 159 7.82 -10.12 9.02
N ARG A 160 8.61 -11.03 8.48
CA ARG A 160 9.05 -10.96 7.08
C ARG A 160 8.05 -11.66 6.16
N ILE A 161 7.98 -11.20 4.92
CA ILE A 161 7.23 -11.86 3.85
C ILE A 161 7.97 -13.14 3.46
N ALA A 162 7.24 -14.26 3.44
CA ALA A 162 7.80 -15.56 3.12
C ALA A 162 8.46 -15.58 1.74
N GLY A 163 9.75 -15.91 1.70
CA GLY A 163 10.54 -16.03 0.47
C GLY A 163 11.12 -14.72 -0.08
N LEU A 164 10.80 -13.56 0.51
CA LEU A 164 11.35 -12.27 0.05
C LEU A 164 12.37 -11.67 1.02
N GLY A 165 12.36 -12.09 2.30
CA GLY A 165 13.24 -11.52 3.30
C GLY A 165 12.94 -10.06 3.65
N LEU A 166 11.87 -9.47 3.11
CA LEU A 166 11.45 -8.09 3.36
C LEU A 166 10.35 -8.02 4.43
N LEU A 167 10.20 -6.89 5.13
CA LEU A 167 9.15 -6.71 6.14
C LEU A 167 7.75 -6.66 5.48
N SER A 168 6.76 -7.24 6.14
CA SER A 168 5.35 -7.08 5.72
C SER A 168 4.85 -5.67 6.03
N ALA A 169 3.84 -5.18 5.29
CA ALA A 169 3.14 -3.95 5.63
C ALA A 169 2.53 -3.98 7.07
N HIS A 170 2.09 -5.15 7.52
CA HIS A 170 1.68 -5.36 8.93
C HIS A 170 2.79 -5.03 9.92
N SER A 171 4.06 -5.21 9.54
CA SER A 171 5.19 -4.93 10.42
C SER A 171 5.47 -3.46 10.61
N PHE A 172 4.95 -2.59 9.73
CA PHE A 172 4.98 -1.14 9.88
C PHE A 172 3.74 -0.60 10.60
N GLY A 173 2.74 -1.45 10.87
CA GLY A 173 1.47 -1.03 11.45
C GLY A 173 0.60 -0.21 10.50
N ILE A 174 0.72 -0.47 9.19
CA ILE A 174 -0.01 0.26 8.13
C ILE A 174 -0.94 -0.65 7.32
N ALA A 175 -1.17 -1.88 7.80
CA ALA A 175 -2.06 -2.83 7.14
C ALA A 175 -3.01 -3.49 8.12
N ILE A 176 -4.14 -3.92 7.60
CA ILE A 176 -5.20 -4.62 8.32
C ILE A 176 -5.76 -5.73 7.43
N ASP A 177 -5.89 -6.92 8.00
CA ASP A 177 -6.65 -8.00 7.39
C ASP A 177 -8.04 -8.08 8.04
N LEU A 178 -9.08 -8.13 7.22
CA LEU A 178 -10.49 -8.21 7.62
C LEU A 178 -11.03 -9.62 7.44
N SER A 179 -11.48 -10.23 8.53
CA SER A 179 -11.96 -11.62 8.62
C SER A 179 -11.14 -12.59 7.76
N PRO A 180 -9.85 -12.83 8.07
CA PRO A 180 -8.95 -13.62 7.22
C PRO A 180 -9.45 -15.03 6.90
N SER A 181 -10.30 -15.60 7.76
CA SER A 181 -10.98 -16.88 7.55
C SER A 181 -11.93 -16.89 6.33
N LEU A 182 -12.41 -15.72 5.90
CA LEU A 182 -13.19 -15.51 4.67
C LEU A 182 -12.32 -15.11 3.47
N GLY A 183 -11.03 -14.88 3.69
CA GLY A 183 -10.10 -14.38 2.70
C GLY A 183 -9.58 -15.45 1.73
N HIS A 184 -9.07 -14.98 0.61
CA HIS A 184 -8.36 -15.78 -0.38
C HIS A 184 -6.98 -15.18 -0.61
N TYR A 185 -5.97 -16.04 -0.58
CA TYR A 185 -4.60 -15.66 -0.85
C TYR A 185 -4.02 -16.56 -1.94
N TRP A 186 -3.38 -15.96 -2.94
CA TRP A 186 -2.93 -16.65 -4.15
C TRP A 186 -2.02 -17.87 -3.87
N ARG A 187 -1.22 -17.85 -2.79
CA ARG A 187 -0.36 -19.00 -2.45
C ARG A 187 -1.13 -20.18 -1.84
N TRP A 188 -2.36 -19.98 -1.40
CA TRP A 188 -3.21 -21.06 -0.91
C TRP A 188 -3.86 -21.85 -2.05
N ASP A 189 -3.76 -21.34 -3.28
CA ASP A 189 -4.44 -21.87 -4.45
C ASP A 189 -3.46 -22.47 -5.47
N LYS A 190 -3.68 -23.74 -5.85
CA LYS A 190 -2.82 -24.43 -6.83
C LYS A 190 -2.87 -23.80 -8.22
N ASN A 191 -4.06 -23.36 -8.66
CA ASN A 191 -4.32 -22.77 -9.97
C ASN A 191 -4.76 -21.31 -9.85
N TRP A 192 -4.07 -20.53 -9.01
CA TRP A 192 -4.48 -19.18 -8.63
C TRP A 192 -4.69 -18.22 -9.82
N ARG A 193 -3.94 -18.38 -10.92
CA ARG A 193 -4.07 -17.53 -12.13
C ARG A 193 -5.41 -17.68 -12.83
N GLU A 194 -6.00 -18.87 -12.79
CA GLU A 194 -7.29 -19.17 -13.41
C GLU A 194 -8.45 -19.05 -12.41
N LYS A 195 -8.15 -18.75 -11.14
CA LYS A 195 -9.16 -18.72 -10.09
C LYS A 195 -10.07 -17.52 -10.25
N ILE A 196 -11.37 -17.80 -10.32
CA ILE A 196 -12.43 -16.84 -10.10
C ILE A 196 -12.58 -16.66 -8.59
N LEU A 197 -12.31 -15.44 -8.12
CA LEU A 197 -12.48 -15.09 -6.73
C LEU A 197 -13.97 -14.85 -6.43
N PRO A 198 -14.46 -15.25 -5.25
CA PRO A 198 -15.76 -14.81 -4.77
C PRO A 198 -15.82 -13.29 -4.63
N ASP A 199 -17.03 -12.76 -4.76
CA ASP A 199 -17.27 -11.33 -4.59
C ASP A 199 -16.94 -10.90 -3.15
N TYR A 200 -16.19 -9.81 -3.04
CA TYR A 200 -15.95 -9.09 -1.79
C TYR A 200 -16.82 -7.82 -1.78
N PRO A 201 -17.44 -7.42 -0.65
CA PRO A 201 -18.33 -6.27 -0.62
C PRO A 201 -17.65 -4.99 -1.12
N ARG A 202 -18.16 -4.45 -2.24
CA ARG A 202 -17.59 -3.27 -2.90
C ARG A 202 -17.64 -2.06 -2.00
N GLU A 203 -18.68 -1.94 -1.18
CA GLU A 203 -18.88 -0.86 -0.22
C GLU A 203 -17.74 -0.78 0.80
N ILE A 204 -17.29 -1.94 1.32
CA ILE A 204 -16.14 -2.01 2.24
C ILE A 204 -14.87 -1.56 1.52
N ILE A 205 -14.62 -2.08 0.31
CA ILE A 205 -13.44 -1.73 -0.47
C ILE A 205 -13.37 -0.21 -0.72
N GLN A 206 -14.50 0.38 -1.13
CA GLN A 206 -14.58 1.81 -1.44
C GLN A 206 -14.37 2.71 -0.23
N ILE A 207 -14.86 2.31 0.95
CA ILE A 207 -14.58 3.04 2.20
C ILE A 207 -13.07 3.11 2.44
N PHE A 208 -12.39 1.97 2.37
CA PHE A 208 -10.93 1.91 2.54
C PHE A 208 -10.19 2.76 1.50
N GLU A 209 -10.55 2.64 0.22
CA GLU A 209 -9.91 3.37 -0.87
C GLU A 209 -10.09 4.89 -0.78
N THR A 210 -11.26 5.33 -0.33
CA THR A 210 -11.53 6.77 -0.10
C THR A 210 -10.62 7.36 0.97
N HIS A 211 -10.15 6.54 1.91
CA HIS A 211 -9.25 6.94 3.00
C HIS A 211 -7.79 6.58 2.75
N GLY A 212 -7.41 6.31 1.49
CA GLY A 212 -6.01 6.15 1.09
C GLY A 212 -5.44 4.74 1.34
N PHE A 213 -6.30 3.74 1.51
CA PHE A 213 -5.88 2.34 1.50
C PHE A 213 -5.99 1.76 0.09
N ILE A 214 -5.17 0.75 -0.19
CA ILE A 214 -5.36 -0.13 -1.34
C ILE A 214 -5.74 -1.54 -0.86
N TRP A 215 -6.47 -2.27 -1.70
CA TRP A 215 -7.00 -3.59 -1.40
C TRP A 215 -6.23 -4.67 -2.14
N GLY A 216 -5.77 -5.69 -1.39
CA GLY A 216 -5.01 -6.80 -1.93
C GLY A 216 -5.78 -7.70 -2.89
N GLY A 217 -7.12 -7.64 -2.90
CA GLY A 217 -7.94 -8.34 -3.89
C GLY A 217 -7.86 -7.76 -5.31
N ARG A 218 -7.34 -6.53 -5.48
CA ARG A 218 -7.02 -5.96 -6.79
C ARG A 218 -5.73 -6.50 -7.40
N TRP A 219 -4.93 -7.23 -6.63
CA TRP A 219 -3.66 -7.75 -7.11
C TRP A 219 -3.84 -8.94 -8.04
N GLU A 220 -2.97 -9.06 -9.04
CA GLU A 220 -2.85 -10.31 -9.79
C GLU A 220 -2.54 -11.44 -8.81
N HIS A 221 -1.56 -11.21 -7.94
CA HIS A 221 -1.26 -12.05 -6.78
C HIS A 221 -2.13 -11.66 -5.57
N TYR A 222 -3.42 -11.95 -5.67
CA TYR A 222 -4.46 -11.52 -4.74
C TYR A 222 -4.25 -11.91 -3.28
N ASP A 223 -4.72 -11.03 -2.40
CA ASP A 223 -4.82 -11.20 -0.94
C ASP A 223 -6.10 -10.48 -0.46
N THR A 224 -7.25 -11.17 -0.52
CA THR A 224 -8.56 -10.49 -0.51
C THR A 224 -9.01 -10.00 0.85
N MET A 225 -8.39 -10.44 1.94
CA MET A 225 -8.62 -9.90 3.28
C MET A 225 -7.79 -8.63 3.54
N HIS A 226 -6.74 -8.40 2.75
CA HIS A 226 -5.70 -7.45 3.06
C HIS A 226 -6.01 -6.04 2.55
N PHE A 227 -5.86 -5.07 3.44
CA PHE A 227 -5.84 -3.65 3.12
C PHE A 227 -4.57 -3.02 3.66
N GLU A 228 -3.91 -2.18 2.87
CA GLU A 228 -2.74 -1.42 3.33
C GLU A 228 -2.85 0.07 3.01
N TYR A 229 -2.48 0.89 3.98
CA TYR A 229 -2.47 2.35 3.84
C TYR A 229 -1.33 2.77 2.91
N ARG A 230 -1.71 3.31 1.76
CA ARG A 230 -0.85 3.71 0.65
C ARG A 230 -1.39 5.02 0.04
N PRO A 231 -1.30 6.13 0.79
CA PRO A 231 -1.91 7.40 0.44
C PRO A 231 -1.47 7.92 -0.94
N GLU A 232 -0.31 7.49 -1.43
CA GLU A 232 0.20 7.86 -2.74
C GLU A 232 -0.68 7.39 -3.91
N PHE A 233 -1.44 6.30 -3.77
CA PHE A 233 -2.37 5.89 -4.82
C PHE A 233 -3.62 6.76 -4.89
N LEU A 234 -4.03 7.34 -3.76
CA LEU A 234 -5.14 8.29 -3.70
C LEU A 234 -4.68 9.67 -4.17
N GLU A 235 -3.46 10.09 -3.81
CA GLU A 235 -2.87 11.34 -4.29
C GLU A 235 -2.67 11.32 -5.82
N LEU A 236 -2.27 10.18 -6.37
CA LEU A 236 -2.11 10.01 -7.82
C LEU A 236 -3.41 10.29 -8.59
N LEU A 237 -4.58 10.01 -8.03
CA LEU A 237 -5.88 10.26 -8.68
C LEU A 237 -6.23 11.75 -8.84
N LYS A 238 -5.51 12.65 -8.18
CA LYS A 238 -5.74 14.09 -8.26
C LYS A 238 -5.11 14.73 -9.50
N HIS A 239 -4.50 13.93 -10.36
CA HIS A 239 -3.70 14.30 -11.53
C HIS A 239 -4.10 13.50 -12.76
#